data_AF-A0A2E9C1W0-F1
#
_entry.id   AF-A0A2E9C1W0-F1
#
_cell.length_a   1.000
_cell.length_b   1.000
_cell.length_c   1.000
_cell.angle_alpha   90.00
_cell.angle_beta   90.00
_cell.angle_gamma   90.00
#
_symmetry.space_group_name_H-M   'P 1'
#
loop_
_entity.id
_entity.type
_entity.pdbx_description
1 polymer ?
#
loop_
_entity_poly.entity_id
_entity_poly.type
_entity_poly.pdbx_seq_one_letter_code
_entity_poly.pdbx_strand_id
1 'polypeptide(L)'
;GDLGAYVLQAFSQAHGDRLKGAFYFCTPYPGLGSRYGQPDHLIEVWYQYFQQLPWAAKLVGASRESCRLYMSHFLDHWSGDNPEVFADMIEIYVDMFMRNDNIQGGFDWYLSSAANRRKWLEGTLPPPPRITVPSRFLWGRRDPLIRPEWSDRLGDYFADFSIDFADAGHFVHREAPAVCAREIKAFFEGR
;
A
#
# COMPACT_ATOMS: atom_id res chain seq x y z
N GLY A 1 -2.32 -3.96 -3.45
CA GLY A 1 -1.37 -3.63 -2.39
C GLY A 1 -1.75 -2.31 -1.75
N ASP A 2 -0.85 -1.77 -0.93
CA ASP A 2 -0.99 -0.44 -0.33
C ASP A 2 -2.38 -0.21 0.32
N LEU A 3 -3.05 0.92 0.07
CA LEU A 3 -4.35 1.24 0.69
C LEU A 3 -5.43 0.20 0.41
N GLY A 4 -5.45 -0.38 -0.79
CA GLY A 4 -6.39 -1.43 -1.17
C GLY A 4 -6.24 -2.70 -0.33
N ALA A 5 -5.08 -2.93 0.28
CA ALA A 5 -4.87 -4.07 1.16
C ALA A 5 -5.62 -3.93 2.48
N TYR A 6 -5.79 -2.71 3.02
CA TYR A 6 -6.62 -2.49 4.20
C TYR A 6 -8.09 -2.81 3.91
N VAL A 7 -8.57 -2.40 2.74
CA VAL A 7 -9.94 -2.69 2.28
C VAL A 7 -10.16 -4.20 2.15
N LEU A 8 -9.22 -4.90 1.50
CA LEU A 8 -9.31 -6.34 1.31
C LEU A 8 -9.21 -7.12 2.64
N GLN A 9 -8.39 -6.66 3.59
CA GLN A 9 -8.34 -7.24 4.93
C GLN A 9 -9.66 -7.08 5.69
N ALA A 10 -10.22 -5.87 5.69
CA ALA A 10 -11.50 -5.60 6.34
C ALA A 10 -12.63 -6.43 5.71
N PHE A 11 -12.65 -6.53 4.38
CA PHE A 11 -13.62 -7.36 3.66
C PHE A 11 -13.42 -8.86 3.95
N SER A 12 -12.17 -9.34 4.05
CA SER A 12 -11.86 -10.73 4.39
C SER A 12 -12.31 -11.09 5.81
N GLN A 13 -12.27 -10.13 6.75
CA GLN A 13 -12.74 -10.31 8.11
C GLN A 13 -14.27 -10.30 8.21
N ALA A 14 -14.93 -9.39 7.49
CA ALA A 14 -16.38 -9.22 7.57
C ALA A 14 -17.18 -10.20 6.68
N HIS A 15 -16.61 -10.57 5.53
CA HIS A 15 -17.29 -11.26 4.44
C HIS A 15 -16.39 -12.31 3.77
N GLY A 16 -15.55 -12.99 4.55
CA GLY A 16 -14.60 -13.97 4.04
C GLY A 16 -15.26 -15.17 3.33
N ASP A 17 -16.50 -15.48 3.66
CA ASP A 17 -17.34 -16.50 2.99
C ASP A 17 -17.61 -16.16 1.51
N ARG A 18 -17.51 -14.89 1.12
CA ARG A 18 -17.70 -14.42 -0.25
C ARG A 18 -16.40 -14.44 -1.08
N LEU A 19 -15.28 -14.83 -0.49
CA LEU A 19 -13.97 -14.84 -1.12
C LEU A 19 -13.45 -16.26 -1.33
N LYS A 20 -13.02 -16.55 -2.56
CA LYS A 20 -12.26 -17.77 -2.88
C LYS A 20 -10.80 -17.69 -2.44
N GLY A 21 -10.29 -16.47 -2.32
CA GLY A 21 -8.95 -16.16 -1.86
C GLY A 21 -8.67 -14.67 -1.97
N ALA A 22 -7.59 -14.21 -1.35
CA ALA A 22 -7.15 -12.83 -1.36
C ALA A 22 -5.69 -12.73 -1.82
N PHE A 23 -5.43 -11.95 -2.88
CA PHE A 23 -4.08 -11.74 -3.39
C PHE A 23 -3.59 -10.33 -3.01
N TYR A 24 -2.40 -10.29 -2.42
CA TYR A 24 -1.81 -9.11 -1.80
C TYR A 24 -0.47 -8.79 -2.46
N PHE A 25 -0.24 -7.49 -2.68
CA PHE A 25 1.07 -6.94 -3.02
C PHE A 25 1.54 -6.05 -1.88
N CYS A 26 2.81 -6.08 -1.50
CA CYS A 26 3.46 -5.06 -0.64
C CYS A 26 2.52 -4.50 0.44
N THR A 27 2.09 -5.37 1.34
CA THR A 27 0.83 -5.17 2.05
C THR A 27 1.03 -4.61 3.45
N PRO A 28 0.48 -3.42 3.75
CA PRO A 28 0.39 -2.97 5.12
C PRO A 28 -0.62 -3.83 5.90
N TYR A 29 -0.25 -4.26 7.09
CA TYR A 29 -1.08 -5.07 7.98
C TYR A 29 -0.72 -4.80 9.44
N PRO A 30 -1.55 -5.16 10.44
CA PRO A 30 -1.32 -4.74 11.82
C PRO A 30 0.03 -5.21 12.41
N GLY A 31 0.60 -6.30 11.89
CA GLY A 31 1.88 -6.86 12.32
C GLY A 31 3.11 -6.03 11.98
N LEU A 32 2.99 -4.96 11.16
CA LEU A 32 4.07 -3.96 11.08
C LEU A 32 4.36 -3.35 12.46
N GLY A 33 3.30 -3.16 13.27
CA GLY A 33 3.41 -2.68 14.64
C GLY A 33 4.04 -1.29 14.75
N SER A 34 4.73 -1.05 15.86
CA SER A 34 5.44 0.21 16.11
C SER A 34 6.64 0.44 15.19
N ARG A 35 7.08 -0.58 14.42
CA ARG A 35 8.18 -0.46 13.43
C ARG A 35 7.85 0.57 12.35
N TYR A 36 6.57 0.67 12.00
CA TYR A 36 6.07 1.64 11.02
C TYR A 36 6.20 3.10 11.47
N GLY A 37 6.40 3.36 12.77
CA GLY A 37 6.60 4.70 13.33
C GLY A 37 8.00 4.94 13.88
N GLN A 38 8.97 4.07 13.58
CA GLN A 38 10.34 4.25 14.07
C GLN A 38 11.06 5.38 13.32
N PRO A 39 12.01 6.08 13.97
CA PRO A 39 12.70 7.23 13.38
C PRO A 39 13.33 6.97 12.00
N ASP A 40 13.88 5.79 11.76
CA ASP A 40 14.52 5.41 10.49
C ASP A 40 13.52 5.17 9.35
N HIS A 41 12.21 5.13 9.66
CA HIS A 41 11.14 4.93 8.69
C HIS A 41 10.25 6.17 8.53
N LEU A 42 10.37 7.18 9.40
CA LEU A 42 9.53 8.40 9.31
C LEU A 42 9.67 9.13 7.97
N ILE A 43 10.84 9.03 7.34
CA ILE A 43 11.10 9.59 6.00
C ILE A 43 10.30 8.90 4.89
N GLU A 44 9.79 7.69 5.13
CA GLU A 44 8.95 6.98 4.16
C GLU A 44 7.46 7.29 4.36
N VAL A 45 7.06 7.74 5.56
CA VAL A 45 5.64 7.95 5.93
C VAL A 45 5.27 9.42 6.18
N TRP A 46 6.21 10.36 6.01
CA TRP A 46 5.99 11.81 6.22
C TRP A 46 4.74 12.33 5.50
N TYR A 47 4.51 11.82 4.30
CA TYR A 47 3.42 12.24 3.42
C TYR A 47 2.05 11.98 4.06
N GLN A 48 1.91 10.92 4.88
CA GLN A 48 0.66 10.62 5.57
C GLN A 48 0.29 11.71 6.57
N TYR A 49 1.26 12.41 7.16
CA TYR A 49 1.05 13.54 8.06
C TYR A 49 0.88 14.85 7.29
N PHE A 50 1.65 15.05 6.22
CA PHE A 50 1.49 16.18 5.31
C PHE A 50 0.08 16.23 4.71
N GLN A 51 -0.44 15.11 4.24
CA GLN A 51 -1.76 15.02 3.61
C GLN A 51 -2.91 15.32 4.58
N GLN A 52 -2.67 15.27 5.90
CA GLN A 52 -3.66 15.68 6.90
C GLN A 52 -3.75 17.20 7.08
N LEU A 53 -2.81 17.98 6.53
CA LEU A 53 -2.82 19.43 6.68
C LEU A 53 -3.90 20.03 5.76
N PRO A 54 -4.73 20.99 6.25
CA PRO A 54 -5.91 21.47 5.53
C PRO A 54 -5.58 22.22 4.22
N TRP A 55 -4.32 22.56 4.00
CA TRP A 55 -3.84 23.25 2.79
C TRP A 55 -3.02 22.35 1.87
N ALA A 56 -2.73 21.10 2.25
CA ALA A 56 -1.82 20.24 1.51
C ALA A 56 -2.33 19.90 0.11
N ALA A 57 -3.62 19.54 -0.02
CA ALA A 57 -4.21 19.23 -1.32
C ALA A 57 -4.17 20.45 -2.26
N LYS A 58 -4.43 21.65 -1.72
CA LYS A 58 -4.31 22.91 -2.46
C LYS A 58 -2.87 23.19 -2.90
N LEU A 59 -1.88 22.89 -2.06
CA LEU A 59 -0.46 23.06 -2.42
C LEU A 59 -0.06 22.11 -3.55
N VAL A 60 -0.39 20.81 -3.43
CA VAL A 60 -0.05 19.81 -4.45
C VAL A 60 -0.81 20.09 -5.76
N GLY A 61 -2.09 20.44 -5.68
CA GLY A 61 -2.94 20.76 -6.82
C GLY A 61 -2.83 22.19 -7.34
N ALA A 62 -1.90 23.01 -6.83
CA ALA A 62 -1.77 24.42 -7.23
C ALA A 62 -1.43 24.57 -8.72
N SER A 63 -0.75 23.58 -9.30
CA SER A 63 -0.39 23.52 -10.71
C SER A 63 -0.20 22.07 -11.15
N ARG A 64 -0.20 21.83 -12.46
CA ARG A 64 0.20 20.52 -13.02
C ARG A 64 1.64 20.16 -12.62
N GLU A 65 2.52 21.14 -12.54
CA GLU A 65 3.93 20.94 -12.20
C GLU A 65 4.10 20.48 -10.75
N SER A 66 3.42 21.13 -9.79
CA SER A 66 3.42 20.70 -8.39
C SER A 66 2.79 19.32 -8.20
N CYS A 67 1.70 19.03 -8.93
CA CYS A 67 1.07 17.70 -8.91
C CYS A 67 2.02 16.64 -9.46
N ARG A 68 2.65 16.90 -10.62
CA ARG A 68 3.65 16.02 -11.21
C ARG A 68 4.80 15.75 -10.26
N LEU A 69 5.39 16.79 -9.69
CA LEU A 69 6.52 16.66 -8.78
C LEU A 69 6.15 15.76 -7.59
N TYR A 70 4.98 16.01 -7.00
CA TYR A 70 4.48 15.22 -5.88
C TYR A 70 4.26 13.74 -6.24
N MET A 71 3.61 13.46 -7.37
CA MET A 71 3.33 12.09 -7.79
C MET A 71 4.60 11.35 -8.23
N SER A 72 5.49 12.01 -8.98
CA SER A 72 6.75 11.41 -9.45
C SER A 72 7.63 11.02 -8.27
N HIS A 73 7.68 11.84 -7.20
CA HIS A 73 8.42 11.48 -6.00
C HIS A 73 8.09 10.07 -5.49
N PHE A 74 6.81 9.72 -5.33
CA PHE A 74 6.44 8.39 -4.84
C PHE A 74 6.60 7.30 -5.89
N LEU A 75 6.20 7.57 -7.14
CA LEU A 75 6.29 6.60 -8.24
C LEU A 75 7.75 6.20 -8.49
N ASP A 76 8.67 7.16 -8.48
CA ASP A 76 10.09 6.93 -8.74
C ASP A 76 10.78 6.29 -7.53
N HIS A 77 10.60 6.88 -6.34
CA HIS A 77 11.28 6.47 -5.10
C HIS A 77 10.91 5.06 -4.67
N TRP A 78 9.64 4.66 -4.84
CA TRP A 78 9.18 3.34 -4.43
C TRP A 78 9.36 2.26 -5.51
N SER A 79 9.85 2.60 -6.71
CA SER A 79 10.06 1.67 -7.82
C SER A 79 11.42 0.97 -7.83
N GLY A 80 11.92 0.50 -6.67
CA GLY A 80 12.96 -0.54 -6.56
C GLY A 80 14.13 -0.45 -7.55
N ASP A 81 14.77 0.72 -7.66
CA ASP A 81 15.90 1.06 -8.55
C ASP A 81 15.58 1.24 -10.04
N ASN A 82 14.30 1.31 -10.41
CA ASN A 82 13.83 1.60 -11.76
C ASN A 82 12.83 2.79 -11.77
N PRO A 83 13.31 4.03 -11.63
CA PRO A 83 12.44 5.20 -11.55
C PRO A 83 11.62 5.43 -12.84
N GLU A 84 12.05 4.88 -13.98
CA GLU A 84 11.38 5.06 -15.27
C GLU A 84 10.15 4.17 -15.46
N VAL A 85 9.81 3.31 -14.49
CA VAL A 85 8.68 2.35 -14.54
C VAL A 85 7.33 3.02 -14.83
N PHE A 86 7.18 4.28 -14.43
CA PHE A 86 5.97 5.08 -14.63
C PHE A 86 6.18 6.29 -15.55
N ALA A 87 7.33 6.41 -16.22
CA ALA A 87 7.64 7.56 -17.08
C ALA A 87 6.58 7.76 -18.18
N ASP A 88 6.03 6.67 -18.72
CA ASP A 88 4.97 6.68 -19.74
C ASP A 88 3.58 7.00 -19.18
N MET A 89 3.41 6.92 -17.85
CA MET A 89 2.13 7.08 -17.17
C MET A 89 1.99 8.39 -16.42
N ILE A 90 3.08 9.12 -16.15
CA ILE A 90 3.05 10.28 -15.25
C ILE A 90 2.04 11.35 -15.68
N GLU A 91 1.87 11.60 -16.99
CA GLU A 91 0.85 12.54 -17.48
C GLU A 91 -0.58 12.07 -17.18
N ILE A 92 -0.83 10.76 -17.27
CA ILE A 92 -2.15 10.18 -16.97
C ILE A 92 -2.46 10.36 -15.49
N TYR A 93 -1.47 10.13 -14.60
CA TYR A 93 -1.63 10.38 -13.16
C TYR A 93 -1.93 11.85 -12.89
N VAL A 94 -1.17 12.78 -13.48
CA VAL A 94 -1.40 14.22 -13.31
C VAL A 94 -2.80 14.61 -13.83
N ASP A 95 -3.19 14.15 -15.01
CA ASP A 95 -4.50 14.41 -15.59
C ASP A 95 -5.64 13.91 -14.71
N MET A 96 -5.49 12.73 -14.10
CA MET A 96 -6.48 12.16 -13.20
C MET A 96 -6.54 12.93 -11.88
N PHE A 97 -5.41 13.20 -11.23
CA PHE A 97 -5.39 13.86 -9.93
C PHE A 97 -5.83 15.32 -9.99
N MET A 98 -5.61 16.02 -11.12
CA MET A 98 -6.04 17.41 -11.31
C MET A 98 -7.56 17.57 -11.55
N ARG A 99 -8.36 16.49 -11.51
CA ARG A 99 -9.82 16.51 -11.73
C ARG A 99 -10.58 16.26 -10.43
N ASN A 100 -11.80 16.81 -10.34
CA ASN A 100 -12.85 16.44 -9.36
C ASN A 100 -12.36 16.31 -7.91
N ASP A 101 -11.48 17.20 -7.47
CA ASP A 101 -10.88 17.15 -6.12
C ASP A 101 -10.19 15.81 -5.79
N ASN A 102 -9.73 15.05 -6.79
CA ASN A 102 -9.13 13.73 -6.60
C ASN A 102 -7.89 13.74 -5.70
N ILE A 103 -7.12 14.85 -5.67
CA ILE A 103 -6.02 15.01 -4.70
C ILE A 103 -6.58 15.00 -3.27
N GLN A 104 -7.61 15.81 -2.99
CA GLN A 104 -8.24 15.82 -1.67
C GLN A 104 -8.87 14.46 -1.35
N GLY A 105 -9.57 13.84 -2.31
CA GLY A 105 -10.14 12.51 -2.12
C GLY A 105 -9.10 11.44 -1.77
N GLY A 106 -7.89 11.51 -2.32
CA GLY A 106 -6.78 10.66 -1.90
C GLY A 106 -6.31 10.97 -0.47
N PHE A 107 -6.20 12.25 -0.12
CA PHE A 107 -5.72 12.71 1.19
C PHE A 107 -6.74 12.39 2.31
N ASP A 108 -8.03 12.36 1.97
CA ASP A 108 -9.14 12.00 2.86
C ASP A 108 -8.99 10.58 3.44
N TRP A 109 -8.28 9.69 2.75
CA TRP A 109 -7.91 8.39 3.32
C TRP A 109 -7.07 8.53 4.60
N TYR A 110 -6.06 9.40 4.59
CA TYR A 110 -5.19 9.60 5.74
C TYR A 110 -5.86 10.44 6.82
N LEU A 111 -6.71 11.39 6.44
CA LEU A 111 -7.57 12.14 7.39
C LEU A 111 -8.52 11.19 8.15
N SER A 112 -9.24 10.33 7.43
CA SER A 112 -10.20 9.41 8.04
C SER A 112 -9.55 8.30 8.86
N SER A 113 -8.33 7.89 8.52
CA SER A 113 -7.60 6.84 9.24
C SER A 113 -6.69 7.36 10.36
N ALA A 114 -6.50 8.68 10.49
CA ALA A 114 -5.54 9.29 11.43
C ALA A 114 -5.71 8.82 12.89
N ALA A 115 -6.96 8.78 13.39
CA ALA A 115 -7.24 8.35 14.76
C ALA A 115 -6.83 6.88 15.00
N ASN A 116 -7.08 6.01 14.03
CA ASN A 116 -6.69 4.59 14.12
C ASN A 116 -5.18 4.42 13.96
N ARG A 117 -4.53 5.18 13.07
CA ARG A 117 -3.07 5.20 12.92
C ARG A 117 -2.40 5.57 14.24
N ARG A 118 -2.90 6.60 14.94
CA ARG A 118 -2.38 7.00 16.26
C ARG A 118 -2.49 5.86 17.27
N LYS A 119 -3.67 5.27 17.43
CA LYS A 119 -3.87 4.12 18.34
C LYS A 119 -2.96 2.95 18.00
N TRP A 120 -2.71 2.70 16.71
CA TRP A 120 -1.81 1.63 16.29
C TRP A 120 -0.36 1.92 16.71
N LEU A 121 0.14 3.13 16.45
CA LEU A 121 1.48 3.53 16.85
C LEU A 121 1.67 3.52 18.38
N GLU A 122 0.63 3.85 19.14
CA GLU A 122 0.59 3.77 20.60
C GLU A 122 0.43 2.32 21.13
N GLY A 123 0.20 1.34 20.25
CA GLY A 123 -0.04 -0.06 20.63
C GLY A 123 -1.39 -0.31 21.31
N THR A 124 -2.34 0.63 21.18
CA THR A 124 -3.66 0.60 21.82
C THR A 124 -4.79 0.22 20.87
N LEU A 125 -4.52 0.14 19.56
CA LEU A 125 -5.51 -0.34 18.59
C LEU A 125 -5.77 -1.84 18.82
N PRO A 126 -7.02 -2.26 19.09
CA PRO A 126 -7.32 -3.67 19.30
C PRO A 126 -6.93 -4.50 18.07
N PRO A 127 -6.31 -5.68 18.24
CA PRO A 127 -5.99 -6.54 17.12
C PRO A 127 -7.30 -7.01 16.47
N PRO A 128 -7.40 -6.97 15.13
CA PRO A 128 -8.58 -7.47 14.47
C PRO A 128 -8.59 -9.01 14.48
N PRO A 129 -9.73 -9.66 14.19
CA PRO A 129 -9.79 -11.11 14.01
C PRO A 129 -8.80 -11.57 12.94
N ARG A 130 -8.22 -12.75 13.16
CA ARG A 130 -7.34 -13.41 12.20
C ARG A 130 -8.12 -13.71 10.92
N ILE A 131 -7.55 -13.38 9.77
CA ILE A 131 -8.13 -13.66 8.46
C ILE A 131 -7.97 -15.15 8.16
N THR A 132 -9.08 -15.83 7.91
CA THR A 132 -9.10 -17.27 7.56
C THR A 132 -9.19 -17.52 6.06
N VAL A 133 -9.49 -16.49 5.27
CA VAL A 133 -9.50 -16.56 3.80
C VAL A 133 -8.11 -16.95 3.30
N PRO A 134 -7.98 -17.96 2.41
CA PRO A 134 -6.71 -18.31 1.79
C PRO A 134 -6.07 -17.06 1.16
N SER A 135 -4.83 -16.76 1.55
CA SER A 135 -4.18 -15.51 1.19
C SER A 135 -2.84 -15.75 0.50
N ARG A 136 -2.57 -15.02 -0.59
CA ARG A 136 -1.29 -15.05 -1.30
C ARG A 136 -0.66 -13.68 -1.25
N PHE A 137 0.61 -13.62 -0.84
CA PHE A 137 1.40 -12.40 -0.81
C PHE A 137 2.52 -12.49 -1.86
N LEU A 138 2.62 -11.47 -2.71
CA LEU A 138 3.79 -11.24 -3.55
C LEU A 138 4.40 -9.89 -3.19
N TRP A 139 5.59 -9.91 -2.63
CA TRP A 139 6.20 -8.72 -2.02
C TRP A 139 7.43 -8.27 -2.81
N GLY A 140 7.63 -6.96 -2.97
CA GLY A 140 8.86 -6.42 -3.52
C GLY A 140 10.03 -6.55 -2.55
N ARG A 141 11.16 -7.11 -3.00
CA ARG A 141 12.40 -7.20 -2.21
C ARG A 141 13.00 -5.85 -1.82
N ARG A 142 12.69 -4.80 -2.59
CA ARG A 142 13.23 -3.45 -2.42
C ARG A 142 12.16 -2.45 -2.02
N ASP A 143 11.01 -2.90 -1.51
CA ASP A 143 9.96 -1.98 -1.04
C ASP A 143 10.46 -1.17 0.17
N PRO A 144 10.66 0.15 0.04
CA PRO A 144 11.13 0.97 1.16
C PRO A 144 10.00 1.29 2.14
N LEU A 145 8.74 1.29 1.68
CA LEU A 145 7.56 1.71 2.42
C LEU A 145 7.02 0.58 3.30
N ILE A 146 6.76 -0.59 2.73
CA ILE A 146 6.31 -1.76 3.48
C ILE A 146 7.44 -2.77 3.42
N ARG A 147 8.44 -2.63 4.30
CA ARG A 147 9.68 -3.40 4.18
C ARG A 147 9.43 -4.92 4.23
N PRO A 148 10.06 -5.72 3.37
CA PRO A 148 9.79 -7.16 3.26
C PRO A 148 10.11 -7.93 4.54
N GLU A 149 11.10 -7.51 5.34
CA GLU A 149 11.42 -8.11 6.64
C GLU A 149 10.27 -8.02 7.64
N TRP A 150 9.31 -7.11 7.42
CA TRP A 150 8.12 -7.00 8.26
C TRP A 150 7.04 -8.00 7.89
N SER A 151 7.27 -8.92 6.96
CA SER A 151 6.37 -10.06 6.72
C SER A 151 6.46 -11.14 7.81
N ASP A 152 7.43 -11.02 8.72
CA ASP A 152 7.74 -11.94 9.82
C ASP A 152 6.56 -12.22 10.78
N ARG A 153 5.57 -11.33 10.83
CA ARG A 153 4.37 -11.44 11.69
C ARG A 153 3.09 -11.82 10.95
N LEU A 154 3.14 -12.17 9.66
CA LEU A 154 1.93 -12.53 8.89
C LEU A 154 1.13 -13.66 9.54
N GLY A 155 1.82 -14.65 10.14
CA GLY A 155 1.18 -15.77 10.82
C GLY A 155 0.26 -15.39 11.97
N ASP A 156 0.44 -14.23 12.59
CA ASP A 156 -0.46 -13.77 13.67
C ASP A 156 -1.81 -13.29 13.14
N TYR A 157 -1.85 -12.83 11.88
CA TYR A 157 -3.00 -12.15 11.28
C TYR A 157 -3.66 -12.93 10.15
N PHE A 158 -2.98 -13.91 9.56
CA PHE A 158 -3.49 -14.75 8.47
C PHE A 158 -3.36 -16.23 8.82
N ALA A 159 -4.45 -16.98 8.70
CA ALA A 159 -4.53 -18.39 9.09
C ALA A 159 -4.04 -19.36 8.02
N ASP A 160 -4.36 -19.06 6.77
CA ASP A 160 -3.93 -19.79 5.59
C ASP A 160 -3.27 -18.78 4.64
N PHE A 161 -1.94 -18.78 4.59
CA PHE A 161 -1.22 -17.90 3.68
C PHE A 161 0.04 -18.53 3.09
N SER A 162 0.43 -17.99 1.94
CA SER A 162 1.74 -18.21 1.34
C SER A 162 2.33 -16.87 0.88
N ILE A 163 3.64 -16.74 0.96
CA ILE A 163 4.38 -15.52 0.57
C ILE A 163 5.53 -15.86 -0.37
N ASP A 164 5.81 -14.96 -1.31
CA ASP A 164 7.01 -14.98 -2.14
C ASP A 164 7.43 -13.54 -2.46
N PHE A 165 8.63 -13.38 -3.02
CA PHE A 165 9.29 -12.10 -3.18
C PHE A 165 9.77 -11.88 -4.61
N ALA A 166 9.28 -10.80 -5.21
CA ALA A 166 9.68 -10.36 -6.54
C ALA A 166 10.88 -9.41 -6.47
N ASP A 167 11.69 -9.43 -7.53
CA ASP A 167 12.80 -8.50 -7.74
C ASP A 167 12.29 -7.10 -8.14
N ALA A 168 11.53 -6.47 -7.24
CA ALA A 168 10.81 -5.21 -7.44
C ALA A 168 10.77 -4.38 -6.15
N GLY A 169 10.40 -3.12 -6.27
CA GLY A 169 9.99 -2.23 -5.20
C GLY A 169 8.51 -2.40 -4.81
N HIS A 170 7.88 -1.32 -4.41
CA HIS A 170 6.50 -1.31 -3.91
C HIS A 170 5.48 -1.65 -5.01
N PHE A 171 5.76 -1.26 -6.26
CA PHE A 171 4.82 -1.38 -7.38
C PHE A 171 5.03 -2.65 -8.21
N VAL A 172 5.06 -3.80 -7.54
CA VAL A 172 5.35 -5.12 -8.15
C VAL A 172 4.54 -5.40 -9.43
N HIS A 173 3.27 -5.00 -9.46
CA HIS A 173 2.38 -5.15 -10.62
C HIS A 173 2.87 -4.42 -11.88
N ARG A 174 3.58 -3.30 -11.74
CA ARG A 174 4.13 -2.53 -12.85
C ARG A 174 5.59 -2.90 -13.13
N GLU A 175 6.36 -3.19 -12.10
CA GLU A 175 7.79 -3.55 -12.20
C GLU A 175 8.02 -4.98 -12.70
N ALA A 176 7.17 -5.93 -12.29
CA ALA A 176 7.28 -7.35 -12.62
C ALA A 176 5.92 -7.92 -13.12
N PRO A 177 5.30 -7.35 -14.16
CA PRO A 177 3.92 -7.68 -14.56
C PRO A 177 3.75 -9.15 -14.95
N ALA A 178 4.73 -9.75 -15.63
CA ALA A 178 4.69 -11.16 -16.02
C ALA A 178 4.74 -12.11 -14.81
N VAL A 179 5.51 -11.76 -13.77
CA VAL A 179 5.54 -12.50 -12.51
C VAL A 179 4.18 -12.38 -11.83
N CYS A 180 3.65 -11.17 -11.69
CA CYS A 180 2.33 -10.95 -11.07
C CYS A 180 1.22 -11.73 -11.77
N ALA A 181 1.15 -11.67 -13.10
CA ALA A 181 0.13 -12.40 -13.87
C ALA A 181 0.21 -13.91 -13.64
N ARG A 182 1.42 -14.48 -13.63
CA ARG A 182 1.65 -15.90 -13.35
C ARG A 182 1.24 -16.26 -11.91
N GLU A 183 1.67 -15.50 -10.92
CA GLU A 183 1.39 -15.78 -9.51
C GLU A 183 -0.11 -15.66 -9.19
N ILE A 184 -0.78 -14.65 -9.72
CA ILE A 184 -2.24 -14.48 -9.59
C ILE A 184 -2.95 -15.68 -10.21
N LYS A 185 -2.60 -16.02 -11.46
CA LYS A 185 -3.22 -17.14 -12.18
C LYS A 185 -3.04 -18.44 -11.41
N ALA A 186 -1.82 -18.78 -11.02
CA ALA A 186 -1.51 -20.00 -10.27
C ALA A 186 -2.27 -20.07 -8.93
N PHE A 187 -2.42 -18.95 -8.23
CA PHE A 187 -3.14 -18.91 -6.96
C PHE A 187 -4.66 -19.20 -7.11
N PHE A 188 -5.28 -18.70 -8.17
CA PHE A 188 -6.72 -18.83 -8.39
C PHE A 188 -7.13 -20.02 -9.28
N GLU A 189 -6.21 -20.65 -10.02
CA GLU A 189 -6.51 -21.77 -10.93
C GLU A 189 -6.97 -23.08 -10.26
N GLY A 190 -7.11 -23.13 -8.93
CA GLY A 190 -7.56 -24.32 -8.19
C GLY A 190 -8.57 -24.04 -7.07
N ARG A 191 -9.34 -22.94 -7.13
CA ARG A 191 -10.18 -22.45 -6.01
C ARG A 191 -11.61 -22.08 -6.41
#